data_AF-A0A956DP10-F1
#
_entry.id   AF-A0A956DP10-F1
#
_cell.length_a   1.000
_cell.length_b   1.000
_cell.length_c   1.000
_cell.angle_alpha   90.00
_cell.angle_beta   90.00
_cell.angle_gamma   90.00
#
_symmetry.space_group_name_H-M   'P 1'
#
loop_
_entity.id
_entity.type
_entity.pdbx_description
1 polymer ?
#
loop_
_entity_poly.entity_id
_entity_poly.type
_entity_poly.pdbx_seq_one_letter_code
_entity_poly.pdbx_strand_id
1 'polypeptide(L)'
;TNFKQRVRKTMEYYHADRLGYAVAGTPNRQEFDQGFFVKQGDGAADVKPIAHLYKTQVYALAEVLGIPKAIRVRPPTTDTFSLAQTQEEFYFSLPYDRMDICLFAFNHGWPAARTAEAADLSVEQVERVYGDIVSKRRTTRYQHLPPQLVEAIEEV
;
A
#
# COMPACT_ATOMS: atom_id res chain seq x y z
N THR A 1 6.20 17.43 1.93
CA THR A 1 4.87 17.62 1.29
C THR A 1 4.61 16.46 0.35
N ASN A 2 3.38 16.28 -0.15
CA ASN A 2 3.00 15.22 -1.10
C ASN A 2 3.18 15.62 -2.58
N PHE A 3 3.90 16.72 -2.83
CA PHE A 3 4.00 17.34 -4.16
C PHE A 3 4.70 16.42 -5.18
N LYS A 4 5.77 15.73 -4.77
CA LYS A 4 6.58 14.87 -5.64
C LYS A 4 5.74 13.76 -6.30
N GLN A 5 4.88 13.10 -5.52
CA GLN A 5 4.01 12.02 -5.99
C GLN A 5 2.92 12.56 -6.92
N ARG A 6 2.34 13.72 -6.61
CA ARG A 6 1.31 14.37 -7.44
C ARG A 6 1.88 14.77 -8.80
N VAL A 7 3.06 15.39 -8.84
CA VAL A 7 3.72 15.76 -10.10
C VAL A 7 4.01 14.52 -10.96
N ARG A 8 4.53 13.44 -10.37
CA ARG A 8 4.76 12.17 -11.08
C ARG A 8 3.48 11.65 -11.72
N LYS A 9 2.38 11.64 -10.96
CA LYS A 9 1.09 11.15 -11.47
C LYS A 9 0.51 12.04 -12.57
N THR A 10 0.64 13.35 -12.46
CA THR A 10 0.27 14.29 -13.54
C THR A 10 1.05 14.00 -14.82
N MET A 11 2.35 13.72 -14.72
CA MET A 11 3.16 13.35 -15.89
C MET A 11 2.72 12.02 -16.52
N GLU A 12 2.38 11.02 -15.71
CA GLU A 12 1.83 9.75 -16.21
C GLU A 12 0.53 9.96 -17.00
N TYR A 13 -0.43 10.69 -16.44
CA TYR A 13 -1.69 10.98 -17.12
C TYR A 13 -1.51 11.86 -18.36
N TYR A 14 -0.60 12.85 -18.33
CA TYR A 14 -0.25 13.62 -19.53
C TYR A 14 0.18 12.72 -20.70
N HIS A 15 1.03 11.72 -20.42
CA HIS A 15 1.46 10.78 -21.45
C HIS A 15 0.36 9.80 -21.86
N ALA A 16 -0.46 9.36 -20.90
CA ALA A 16 -1.58 8.47 -21.15
C ALA A 16 -2.61 9.11 -22.09
N ASP A 17 -3.01 10.36 -21.83
CA ASP A 17 -3.93 11.12 -22.68
C ASP A 17 -3.37 11.31 -24.10
N ARG A 18 -2.09 11.69 -24.20
CA ARG A 18 -1.43 11.92 -25.50
C ARG A 18 -1.32 10.65 -26.34
N LEU A 19 -1.28 9.48 -25.71
CA LEU A 19 -1.03 8.19 -26.37
C LEU A 19 -2.26 7.28 -26.41
N GLY A 20 -3.38 7.68 -25.78
CA GLY A 20 -4.57 6.84 -25.65
C GLY A 20 -4.35 5.60 -24.76
N TYR A 21 -3.57 5.74 -23.69
CA TYR A 21 -3.27 4.64 -22.75
C TYR A 21 -4.03 4.79 -21.43
N ALA A 22 -4.07 3.70 -20.67
CA ALA A 22 -4.49 3.70 -19.27
C ALA A 22 -3.27 3.82 -18.34
N VAL A 23 -3.44 4.44 -17.19
CA VAL A 23 -2.42 4.56 -16.14
C VAL A 23 -2.52 3.38 -15.16
N ALA A 24 -1.43 2.63 -15.01
CA ALA A 24 -1.31 1.55 -14.04
C ALA A 24 -0.74 2.06 -12.70
N GLY A 25 -1.45 1.82 -11.61
CA GLY A 25 -1.01 2.10 -10.24
C GLY A 25 -0.31 0.90 -9.63
N THR A 26 0.68 1.17 -8.77
CA THR A 26 1.54 0.12 -8.20
C THR A 26 1.44 -0.09 -6.69
N PRO A 27 0.38 0.31 -5.94
CA PRO A 27 0.30 -0.05 -4.53
C PRO A 27 0.04 -1.54 -4.41
N ASN A 28 0.75 -2.20 -3.50
CA ASN A 28 0.44 -3.58 -3.09
C ASN A 28 -0.62 -3.60 -1.97
N ARG A 29 -1.07 -4.79 -1.54
CA ARG A 29 -2.20 -4.96 -0.62
C ARG A 29 -2.03 -4.19 0.68
N GLN A 30 -0.90 -4.29 1.35
CA GLN A 30 -0.68 -3.61 2.63
C GLN A 30 -0.62 -2.08 2.47
N GLU A 31 -0.01 -1.57 1.40
CA GLU A 31 0.05 -0.13 1.11
C GLU A 31 -1.32 0.42 0.80
N PHE A 32 -2.08 -0.30 -0.04
CA PHE A 32 -3.43 0.09 -0.40
C PHE A 32 -4.36 0.01 0.81
N ASP A 33 -4.37 -1.10 1.54
CA ASP A 33 -5.27 -1.34 2.67
C ASP A 33 -5.11 -0.34 3.80
N GLN A 34 -3.87 0.01 4.13
CA GLN A 34 -3.56 0.88 5.26
C GLN A 34 -3.51 2.37 4.86
N GLY A 35 -3.60 2.70 3.57
CA GLY A 35 -3.53 4.08 3.09
C GLY A 35 -2.13 4.67 3.12
N PHE A 36 -1.16 3.86 2.70
CA PHE A 36 0.22 4.28 2.49
C PHE A 36 0.48 4.67 1.04
N PHE A 37 -0.22 5.72 0.60
CA PHE A 37 -0.06 6.33 -0.71
C PHE A 37 -0.50 7.80 -0.67
N VAL A 38 -0.19 8.57 -1.70
CA VAL A 38 -0.68 9.94 -1.83
C VAL A 38 -1.98 9.95 -2.65
N LYS A 39 -3.07 10.47 -2.07
CA LYS A 39 -4.29 10.80 -2.80
C LYS A 39 -3.98 11.81 -3.93
N GLN A 40 -4.42 11.48 -5.16
CA GLN A 40 -4.07 12.19 -6.40
C GLN A 40 -2.56 12.17 -6.75
N GLY A 41 -1.77 11.36 -6.06
CA GLY A 41 -0.39 11.04 -6.42
C GLY A 41 -0.30 9.60 -6.88
N ASP A 42 0.64 8.84 -6.32
CA ASP A 42 0.84 7.40 -6.58
C ASP A 42 -0.40 6.53 -6.29
N GLY A 43 -1.35 7.03 -5.48
CA GLY A 43 -2.64 6.38 -5.27
C GLY A 43 -3.63 6.48 -6.45
N ALA A 44 -3.46 7.42 -7.38
CA ALA A 44 -4.36 7.58 -8.52
C ALA A 44 -3.94 6.64 -9.66
N ALA A 45 -4.90 5.99 -10.32
CA ALA A 45 -4.67 5.11 -11.47
C ALA A 45 -6.01 4.63 -12.01
N ASP A 46 -6.03 4.22 -13.28
CA ASP A 46 -7.19 3.59 -13.91
C ASP A 46 -7.27 2.10 -13.52
N VAL A 47 -6.12 1.44 -13.39
CA VAL A 47 -6.01 0.04 -12.95
C VAL A 47 -4.91 -0.12 -11.89
N LYS A 48 -5.12 -1.02 -10.91
CA LYS A 48 -4.12 -1.33 -9.86
C LYS A 48 -3.84 -2.84 -9.82
N PRO A 49 -3.03 -3.38 -10.75
CA PRO A 49 -2.92 -4.82 -10.99
C PRO A 49 -2.44 -5.62 -9.77
N ILE A 50 -1.66 -5.02 -8.87
CA ILE A 50 -1.06 -5.72 -7.72
C ILE A 50 -1.64 -5.31 -6.35
N ALA A 51 -2.71 -4.50 -6.32
CA ALA A 51 -3.31 -4.05 -5.05
C ALA A 51 -3.94 -5.17 -4.23
N HIS A 52 -4.13 -6.34 -4.82
CA HIS A 52 -4.62 -7.54 -4.14
C HIS A 52 -3.49 -8.43 -3.59
N LEU A 53 -2.23 -8.19 -3.99
CA LEU A 53 -1.08 -9.00 -3.59
C LEU A 53 -0.38 -8.42 -2.37
N TYR A 54 -0.09 -9.27 -1.39
CA TYR A 54 0.78 -8.96 -0.26
C TYR A 54 2.22 -8.69 -0.72
N LYS A 55 3.04 -8.04 0.09
CA LYS A 55 4.39 -7.62 -0.35
C LYS A 55 5.29 -8.79 -0.65
N THR A 56 5.25 -9.80 0.20
CA THR A 56 5.91 -11.10 0.00
C THR A 56 5.46 -11.77 -1.30
N GLN A 57 4.18 -11.68 -1.66
CA GLN A 57 3.66 -12.19 -2.93
C GLN A 57 4.15 -11.38 -4.14
N VAL A 58 4.29 -10.06 -4.00
CA VAL A 58 4.90 -9.21 -5.03
C VAL A 58 6.36 -9.61 -5.26
N TYR A 59 7.13 -9.92 -4.20
CA TYR A 59 8.49 -10.42 -4.33
C TYR A 59 8.56 -11.77 -5.04
N ALA A 60 7.69 -12.72 -4.66
CA ALA A 60 7.60 -14.02 -5.32
C ALA A 60 7.24 -13.88 -6.81
N LEU A 61 6.27 -13.01 -7.15
CA LEU A 61 5.91 -12.73 -8.53
C LEU A 61 7.06 -12.08 -9.30
N ALA A 62 7.77 -11.12 -8.70
CA ALA A 62 8.93 -10.48 -9.32
C ALA A 62 10.05 -11.48 -9.64
N GLU A 63 10.22 -12.52 -8.81
CA GLU A 63 11.16 -13.60 -9.11
C GLU A 63 10.73 -14.42 -10.33
N VAL A 64 9.47 -14.84 -10.40
CA VAL A 64 8.91 -15.59 -11.53
C VAL A 64 9.00 -14.78 -12.84
N LEU A 65 8.77 -13.47 -12.77
CA LEU A 65 8.88 -12.56 -13.91
C LEU A 65 10.32 -12.23 -14.33
N GLY A 66 11.33 -12.75 -13.63
CA GLY A 66 12.74 -12.50 -13.96
C GLY A 66 13.22 -11.08 -13.65
N ILE A 67 12.58 -10.38 -12.71
CA ILE A 67 13.02 -9.05 -12.29
C ILE A 67 14.43 -9.15 -11.69
N PRO A 68 15.37 -8.25 -12.06
CA PRO A 68 16.75 -8.31 -11.58
C PRO A 68 16.88 -8.41 -10.06
N LYS A 69 17.76 -9.30 -9.58
CA LYS A 69 18.01 -9.51 -8.15
C LYS A 69 18.31 -8.21 -7.40
N ALA A 70 19.08 -7.30 -8.01
CA ALA A 70 19.41 -5.98 -7.44
C ALA A 70 18.17 -5.11 -7.13
N ILE A 71 17.06 -5.30 -7.86
CA ILE A 71 15.77 -4.64 -7.57
C ILE A 71 15.03 -5.38 -6.46
N ARG A 72 14.96 -6.72 -6.54
CA ARG A 72 14.22 -7.56 -5.59
C ARG A 72 14.77 -7.48 -4.16
N VAL A 73 16.09 -7.36 -4.00
CA VAL A 73 16.74 -7.29 -2.67
C VAL A 73 16.93 -5.87 -2.16
N ARG A 74 16.56 -4.86 -2.94
CA ARG A 74 16.69 -3.47 -2.52
C ARG A 74 15.73 -3.21 -1.34
N PRO A 75 16.20 -2.62 -0.23
CA PRO A 75 15.33 -2.21 0.87
C PRO A 75 14.22 -1.28 0.37
N PRO A 76 12.94 -1.59 0.65
CA PRO A 76 11.83 -0.76 0.19
C PRO A 76 11.84 0.62 0.82
N THR A 77 11.72 1.62 -0.04
CA THR A 77 11.68 3.03 0.33
C THR A 77 10.65 3.75 -0.53
N THR A 78 9.96 4.73 0.05
CA THR A 78 9.06 5.61 -0.72
C THR A 78 9.83 6.62 -1.58
N ASP A 79 11.14 6.78 -1.36
CA ASP A 79 11.97 7.82 -2.01
C ASP A 79 11.29 9.20 -1.91
N THR A 80 10.62 9.48 -0.79
CA THR A 80 9.90 10.76 -0.62
C THR A 80 10.79 11.84 -0.06
N PHE A 81 11.69 11.48 0.86
CA PHE A 81 12.59 12.38 1.57
C PHE A 81 14.04 11.98 1.34
N SER A 82 14.97 12.93 1.46
CA SER A 82 16.40 12.67 1.31
C SER A 82 16.97 11.80 2.43
N LEU A 83 16.29 11.72 3.58
CA LEU A 83 16.68 10.84 4.67
C LEU A 83 16.37 9.39 4.29
N ALA A 84 17.38 8.52 4.38
CA ALA A 84 17.19 7.10 4.19
C ALA A 84 16.31 6.54 5.32
N GLN A 85 15.12 6.06 4.96
CA GLN A 85 14.20 5.38 5.87
C GLN A 85 13.54 4.22 5.14
N THR A 86 13.43 3.09 5.85
CA THR A 86 12.66 1.94 5.37
C THR A 86 11.17 2.19 5.60
N GLN A 87 10.33 1.60 4.75
CA GLN A 87 8.88 1.65 4.93
C GLN A 87 8.42 0.86 6.18
N GLU A 88 9.16 -0.19 6.54
CA GLU A 88 8.89 -1.03 7.72
C GLU A 88 9.01 -0.19 9.01
N GLU A 89 10.13 0.52 9.18
CA GLU A 89 10.36 1.38 10.34
C GLU A 89 9.48 2.63 10.33
N PHE A 90 9.25 3.20 9.15
CA PHE A 90 8.53 4.47 9.04
C PHE A 90 7.01 4.33 9.17
N TYR A 91 6.44 3.24 8.65
CA TYR A 91 4.99 3.12 8.53
C TYR A 91 4.43 1.80 9.07
N PHE A 92 4.98 0.63 8.73
CA PHE A 92 4.31 -0.66 8.98
C PHE A 92 4.62 -1.30 10.35
N SER A 93 5.60 -0.79 11.09
CA SER A 93 5.97 -1.22 12.45
C SER A 93 6.43 -2.67 12.59
N LEU A 94 6.46 -3.44 11.49
CA LEU A 94 6.92 -4.81 11.38
C LEU A 94 7.65 -5.02 10.05
N PRO A 95 8.56 -6.00 9.99
CA PRO A 95 9.05 -6.58 8.75
C PRO A 95 7.91 -7.11 7.87
N TYR A 96 8.08 -7.07 6.55
CA TYR A 96 6.99 -7.36 5.62
C TYR A 96 6.42 -8.77 5.68
N ASP A 97 7.25 -9.78 5.94
CA ASP A 97 6.83 -11.15 6.13
C ASP A 97 5.83 -11.29 7.31
N ARG A 98 6.11 -10.62 8.43
CA ARG A 98 5.23 -10.60 9.60
C ARG A 98 4.02 -9.70 9.40
N MET A 99 4.18 -8.53 8.80
CA MET A 99 3.08 -7.60 8.53
C MET A 99 2.04 -8.21 7.57
N ASP A 100 2.49 -8.92 6.53
CA ASP A 100 1.60 -9.60 5.59
C ASP A 100 0.75 -10.66 6.28
N ILE A 101 1.36 -11.49 7.16
CA ILE A 101 0.64 -12.50 7.96
C ILE A 101 -0.38 -11.83 8.87
N CYS A 102 0.03 -10.79 9.61
CA CYS A 102 -0.85 -10.06 10.52
C CYS A 102 -2.04 -9.44 9.78
N LEU A 103 -1.79 -8.77 8.65
CA LEU A 103 -2.85 -8.16 7.84
C LEU A 103 -3.79 -9.22 7.24
N PHE A 104 -3.25 -10.32 6.74
CA PHE A 104 -4.05 -11.45 6.25
C PHE A 104 -4.96 -11.97 7.36
N ALA A 105 -4.39 -12.30 8.51
CA ALA A 105 -5.11 -12.86 9.63
C ALA A 105 -6.21 -11.91 10.15
N PHE A 106 -5.89 -10.61 10.24
CA PHE A 106 -6.86 -9.58 10.61
C PHE A 106 -8.04 -9.52 9.63
N ASN A 107 -7.75 -9.55 8.31
CA ASN A 107 -8.77 -9.54 7.27
C ASN A 107 -9.68 -10.77 7.25
N HIS A 108 -9.21 -11.89 7.81
CA HIS A 108 -9.95 -13.14 7.89
C HIS A 108 -10.52 -13.39 9.30
N GLY A 109 -10.49 -12.40 10.20
CA GLY A 109 -11.05 -12.49 11.54
C GLY A 109 -10.36 -13.51 12.44
N TRP A 110 -9.07 -13.78 12.22
CA TRP A 110 -8.32 -14.69 13.07
C TRP A 110 -8.10 -14.09 14.47
N PRO A 111 -8.21 -14.90 15.54
CA PRO A 111 -7.83 -14.46 16.88
C PRO A 111 -6.33 -14.14 16.97
N ALA A 112 -5.97 -13.15 17.79
CA ALA A 112 -4.58 -12.74 17.98
C ALA A 112 -3.65 -13.91 18.37
N ALA A 113 -4.15 -14.86 19.18
CA ALA A 113 -3.38 -16.04 19.58
C ALA A 113 -2.95 -16.93 18.41
N ARG A 114 -3.84 -17.16 17.43
CA ARG A 114 -3.52 -17.94 16.23
C ARG A 114 -2.50 -17.21 15.34
N THR A 115 -2.68 -15.90 15.21
CA THR A 115 -1.79 -15.06 14.41
C THR A 115 -0.41 -14.95 15.04
N ALA A 116 -0.33 -14.90 16.38
CA ALA A 116 0.91 -14.84 17.14
C ALA A 116 1.80 -16.06 16.84
N GLU A 117 1.22 -17.26 16.83
CA GLU A 117 1.90 -18.49 16.41
C GLU A 117 2.40 -18.41 14.96
N ALA A 118 1.54 -17.97 14.03
CA ALA A 118 1.88 -17.92 12.61
C ALA A 118 2.94 -16.86 12.26
N ALA A 119 2.96 -15.73 12.98
CA ALA A 119 3.84 -14.60 12.71
C ALA A 119 5.13 -14.59 13.56
N ASP A 120 5.33 -15.57 14.44
CA ASP A 120 6.42 -15.61 15.42
C ASP A 120 6.47 -14.32 16.28
N LEU A 121 5.33 -14.02 16.90
CA LEU A 121 5.09 -12.84 17.75
C LEU A 121 4.37 -13.25 19.04
N SER A 122 4.40 -12.38 20.05
CA SER A 122 3.52 -12.54 21.21
C SER A 122 2.07 -12.12 20.89
N VAL A 123 1.11 -12.65 21.64
CA VAL A 123 -0.30 -12.26 21.54
C VAL A 123 -0.45 -10.74 21.69
N GLU A 124 0.22 -10.16 22.69
CA GLU A 124 0.20 -8.73 22.96
C GLU A 124 0.77 -7.91 21.79
N GLN A 125 1.83 -8.38 21.13
CA GLN A 125 2.37 -7.73 19.94
C GLN A 125 1.36 -7.74 18.79
N VAL A 126 0.68 -8.86 18.56
CA VAL A 126 -0.35 -8.96 17.52
C VAL A 126 -1.55 -8.05 17.82
N GLU A 127 -2.00 -7.99 19.07
CA GLU A 127 -3.09 -7.09 19.47
C GLU A 127 -2.74 -5.62 19.19
N ARG A 128 -1.50 -5.22 19.47
CA ARG A 128 -1.01 -3.87 19.13
C ARG A 128 -1.00 -3.64 17.61
N VAL A 129 -0.54 -4.62 16.83
CA VAL A 129 -0.54 -4.54 15.36
C VAL A 129 -1.96 -4.44 14.81
N TYR A 130 -2.93 -5.18 15.36
CA TYR A 130 -4.33 -5.08 14.96
C TYR A 130 -4.90 -3.70 15.29
N GLY A 131 -4.61 -3.17 16.48
CA GLY A 131 -4.98 -1.80 16.86
C GLY A 131 -4.40 -0.75 15.90
N ASP A 132 -3.15 -0.93 15.47
CA ASP A 132 -2.49 -0.05 14.52
C ASP A 132 -3.10 -0.14 13.10
N ILE A 133 -3.41 -1.33 12.60
CA ILE A 133 -4.14 -1.52 11.32
C ILE A 133 -5.48 -0.75 11.36
N VAL A 134 -6.25 -0.89 12.44
CA VAL A 134 -7.52 -0.17 12.62
C VAL A 134 -7.30 1.34 12.63
N SER A 135 -6.30 1.81 13.37
CA SER A 135 -5.98 3.23 13.47
C SER A 135 -5.60 3.83 12.10
N LYS A 136 -4.73 3.14 11.35
CA LYS A 136 -4.34 3.54 10.00
C LYS A 136 -5.53 3.59 9.07
N ARG A 137 -6.30 2.50 8.93
CA ARG A 137 -7.53 2.49 8.10
C ARG A 137 -8.47 3.64 8.41
N ARG A 138 -8.69 3.93 9.70
CA ARG A 138 -9.56 5.03 10.13
C ARG A 138 -9.00 6.39 9.69
N THR A 139 -7.71 6.63 9.95
CA THR A 139 -7.05 7.93 9.69
C THR A 139 -6.77 8.18 8.21
N THR A 140 -6.59 7.12 7.42
CA THR A 140 -6.29 7.21 5.99
C THR A 140 -7.51 6.95 5.09
N ARG A 141 -8.69 6.64 5.66
CA ARG A 141 -9.94 6.40 4.91
C ARG A 141 -10.19 7.45 3.82
N TYR A 142 -9.95 8.72 4.12
CA TYR A 142 -10.17 9.84 3.18
C TYR A 142 -9.34 9.74 1.89
N GLN A 143 -8.21 9.02 1.91
CA GLN A 143 -7.37 8.79 0.76
C GLN A 143 -8.05 7.91 -0.30
N HIS A 144 -8.93 7.00 0.14
CA HIS A 144 -9.72 6.13 -0.73
C HIS A 144 -11.01 6.77 -1.25
N LEU A 145 -11.47 7.84 -0.60
CA LEU A 145 -12.75 8.45 -0.96
C LEU A 145 -12.67 9.18 -2.31
N PRO A 146 -13.68 9.04 -3.18
CA PRO A 146 -13.82 9.94 -4.32
C PRO A 146 -14.11 11.38 -3.80
N PRO A 147 -14.00 12.40 -4.68
CA PRO A 147 -14.58 13.71 -4.39
C PRO A 147 -16.03 13.54 -3.93
N GLN A 148 -16.41 14.23 -2.85
CA GLN A 148 -17.76 14.18 -2.31
C GLN A 148 -18.51 15.41 -2.83
N LEU A 149 -19.68 15.19 -3.40
CA LEU A 149 -20.61 16.27 -3.74
C LEU A 149 -21.51 16.56 -2.54
N VAL A 150 -21.99 17.80 -2.43
CA VAL A 150 -22.93 18.19 -1.37
C VAL A 150 -24.30 17.57 -1.63
N GLU A 151 -24.69 17.48 -2.89
CA GLU A 151 -25.90 16.84 -3.38
C GLU A 151 -25.60 16.06 -4.66
N ALA A 152 -26.51 15.17 -5.06
CA ALA A 152 -26.40 14.47 -6.34
C ALA A 152 -26.63 15.46 -7.49
N ILE A 153 -25.85 15.33 -8.57
CA ILE A 153 -26.07 16.06 -9.82
C ILE A 153 -26.81 15.09 -10.74
N GLU A 154 -28.11 15.27 -10.93
CA GLU A 154 -28.95 14.27 -11.63
C GLU A 154 -28.57 14.11 -13.11
N GLU A 155 -27.96 15.14 -13.71
CA GLU A 155 -27.53 15.13 -15.10
C GLU A 155 -26.23 14.35 -15.35
N VAL A 156 -25.45 14.01 -14.31
CA VAL A 156 -24.13 13.34 -14.41
C VAL A 156 -24.00 12.23 -13.36
#